data_AF-A0A923R9Z0-F1
#
_entry.id   AF-A0A923R9Z0-F1
#
_cell.length_a   1.000
_cell.length_b   1.000
_cell.length_c   1.000
_cell.angle_alpha   90.00
_cell.angle_beta   90.00
_cell.angle_gamma   90.00
#
_symmetry.space_group_name_H-M   'P 1'
#
loop_
_entity.id
_entity.type
_entity.pdbx_description
1 polymer ?
#
loop_
_entity_poly.entity_id
_entity_poly.type
_entity_poly.pdbx_seq_one_letter_code
_entity_poly.pdbx_strand_id
1 'polypeptide(L)'
;AHPDVFNIFLQILDDGRVTDGQGRTVNFSNTLIVMTSNIGSQLILGEKNPVIRDTRIQELLRATLKPEFLNRIDEVVIFDQLEKSNLEQILSIYIDKLNVQLKERDLSIEVSTAAKDRLIEEGYDPDYGARPMKRVFQKRVQDKLALVLLSGGFKSHLLKLDFDPKTEQFVVS
;
A
#
# COMPACT_ATOMS: atom_id res chain seq x y z
N ALA A 1 17.64 10.81 -7.26
CA ALA A 1 17.44 11.23 -8.66
C ALA A 1 18.65 12.05 -9.10
N HIS A 2 18.91 12.13 -10.41
CA HIS A 2 19.99 12.98 -10.93
C HIS A 2 19.67 14.47 -10.65
N PRO A 3 20.66 15.32 -10.31
CA PRO A 3 20.45 16.74 -10.02
C PRO A 3 19.66 17.50 -11.11
N ASP A 4 19.82 17.14 -12.38
CA ASP A 4 19.12 17.80 -13.48
C ASP A 4 17.60 17.62 -13.42
N VAL A 5 17.13 16.51 -12.87
CA VAL A 5 15.69 16.27 -12.66
C VAL A 5 15.14 17.25 -11.63
N PHE A 6 15.92 17.57 -10.58
CA PHE A 6 15.49 18.54 -9.57
C PHE A 6 15.27 19.93 -10.14
N ASN A 7 16.13 20.38 -11.05
CA ASN A 7 16.00 21.70 -11.66
C ASN A 7 14.71 21.83 -12.48
N ILE A 8 14.32 20.76 -13.18
CA ILE A 8 13.05 20.72 -13.92
C ILE A 8 11.86 20.81 -12.95
N PHE A 9 11.91 20.08 -11.83
CA PHE A 9 10.84 20.15 -10.83
C PHE A 9 10.77 21.52 -10.15
N LEU A 10 11.90 22.17 -9.88
CA LEU A 10 11.91 23.55 -9.38
C LEU A 10 11.17 24.48 -10.34
N GLN A 11 11.44 24.39 -11.65
CA GLN A 11 10.71 25.17 -12.64
C GLN A 11 9.20 24.87 -12.64
N ILE A 12 8.82 23.60 -12.52
CA ILE A 12 7.40 23.21 -12.46
C ILE A 12 6.73 23.79 -11.21
N LEU A 13 7.39 23.73 -10.05
CA LEU A 13 6.87 24.21 -8.78
C LEU A 13 6.86 25.74 -8.68
N ASP A 14 7.78 26.44 -9.37
CA ASP A 14 7.83 27.91 -9.43
C ASP A 14 6.82 28.47 -10.43
N ASP A 15 6.89 28.04 -11.69
CA ASP A 15 6.17 28.67 -12.80
C ASP A 15 4.84 27.97 -13.12
N GLY A 16 4.58 26.80 -12.53
CA GLY A 16 3.42 25.97 -12.87
C GLY A 16 3.45 25.50 -14.32
N ARG A 17 4.61 25.48 -14.98
CA ARG A 17 4.79 25.03 -16.37
C ARG A 17 6.20 24.55 -16.63
N VAL A 18 6.36 23.69 -17.62
CA VAL A 18 7.68 23.28 -18.14
C VAL A 18 7.65 23.34 -19.66
N THR A 19 8.76 23.72 -20.28
CA THR A 19 8.91 23.68 -21.74
C THR A 19 9.95 22.63 -22.10
N ASP A 20 9.59 21.70 -22.97
CA ASP A 20 10.52 20.67 -23.43
C ASP A 20 11.52 21.21 -24.48
N GLY A 21 12.49 20.38 -24.85
CA GLY A 21 13.50 20.75 -25.85
C GLY A 21 12.95 20.98 -27.28
N GLN A 22 11.68 20.65 -27.54
CA GLN A 22 10.99 20.92 -28.81
C GLN A 22 10.18 22.22 -28.76
N GLY A 23 10.24 22.96 -27.64
CA GLY A 23 9.50 24.20 -27.44
C GLY A 23 8.04 23.99 -27.04
N ARG A 24 7.63 22.76 -26.68
CA ARG A 24 6.26 22.47 -26.23
C ARG A 24 6.16 22.79 -24.75
N THR A 25 5.23 23.67 -24.38
CA THR A 25 4.95 24.02 -22.99
C THR A 25 3.80 23.19 -22.44
N VAL A 26 4.01 22.57 -21.27
CA VAL A 26 2.99 21.85 -20.50
C VAL A 26 2.65 22.67 -19.26
N ASN A 27 1.36 22.84 -18.98
CA ASN A 27 0.85 23.58 -17.83
C ASN A 27 0.49 22.62 -16.68
N PHE A 28 0.94 22.94 -15.46
CA PHE A 28 0.74 22.23 -14.21
C PHE A 28 -0.09 23.04 -13.18
N SER A 29 -0.62 24.21 -13.54
CA SER A 29 -1.38 25.10 -12.63
C SER A 29 -2.64 24.44 -12.04
N ASN A 30 -3.16 23.38 -12.66
CA ASN A 30 -4.28 22.59 -12.14
C ASN A 30 -3.86 21.12 -11.95
N THR A 31 -2.70 20.90 -11.33
CA THR A 31 -2.14 19.58 -11.07
C THR A 31 -1.69 19.46 -9.62
N LEU A 32 -2.11 18.37 -8.96
CA LEU A 32 -1.55 17.99 -7.66
C LEU A 32 -0.26 17.20 -7.91
N ILE A 33 0.86 17.71 -7.39
CA ILE A 33 2.16 17.04 -7.47
C ILE A 33 2.41 16.27 -6.18
N VAL A 34 2.49 14.94 -6.28
CA VAL A 34 2.83 14.06 -5.16
C VAL A 34 4.23 13.50 -5.37
N MET A 35 5.09 13.70 -4.38
CA MET A 35 6.46 13.20 -4.37
C MET A 35 6.65 12.25 -3.19
N THR A 36 7.32 11.14 -3.42
CA THR A 36 7.56 10.12 -2.39
C THR A 36 9.06 9.86 -2.26
N SER A 37 9.52 9.64 -1.03
CA SER A 37 10.89 9.29 -0.73
C SER A 37 10.96 8.30 0.42
N ASN A 38 11.96 7.42 0.43
CA ASN A 38 12.25 6.52 1.54
C ASN A 38 13.26 7.16 2.54
N ILE A 39 13.46 8.47 2.48
CA ILE A 39 14.26 9.19 3.48
C ILE A 39 13.61 9.01 4.85
N GLY A 40 14.41 8.64 5.85
CA GLY A 40 13.92 8.45 7.21
C GLY A 40 13.27 7.09 7.49
N SER A 41 13.24 6.14 6.54
CA SER A 41 12.65 4.81 6.79
C SER A 41 13.27 4.10 8.01
N GLN A 42 14.57 4.23 8.23
CA GLN A 42 15.22 3.64 9.41
C GLN A 42 14.76 4.28 10.73
N LEU A 43 14.45 5.58 10.72
CA LEU A 43 13.92 6.28 11.89
C LEU A 43 12.47 5.86 12.15
N ILE A 44 11.67 5.69 11.08
CA ILE A 44 10.31 5.17 11.18
C ILE A 44 10.30 3.77 11.78
N LEU A 45 11.28 2.93 11.42
CA LEU A 45 11.40 1.56 11.93
C LEU A 45 11.93 1.49 13.38
N GLY A 46 12.88 2.36 13.74
CA GLY A 46 13.63 2.26 14.99
C GLY A 46 13.18 3.19 16.14
N GLU A 47 12.55 4.33 15.85
CA GLU A 47 12.18 5.32 16.87
C GLU A 47 10.68 5.24 17.20
N LYS A 48 10.37 4.92 18.46
CA LYS A 48 8.99 4.76 18.94
C LYS A 48 8.35 6.08 19.34
N ASN A 49 9.13 7.11 19.66
CA ASN A 49 8.62 8.42 20.02
C ASN A 49 8.35 9.26 18.75
N PRO A 50 7.09 9.55 18.39
CA PRO A 50 6.77 10.27 17.15
C PRO A 50 7.40 11.66 17.09
N VAL A 51 7.46 12.39 18.21
CA VAL A 51 8.00 13.75 18.25
C VAL A 51 9.50 13.75 17.94
N ILE A 52 10.24 12.81 18.54
CA ILE A 52 11.69 12.68 18.31
C ILE A 52 11.94 12.19 16.88
N ARG A 53 11.18 11.18 16.43
CA ARG A 53 11.25 10.63 15.08
C ARG A 53 11.05 11.72 14.02
N ASP A 54 9.96 12.46 14.12
CA ASP A 54 9.57 13.45 13.11
C ASP A 54 10.57 14.60 13.07
N THR A 55 11.07 15.04 14.23
CA THR A 55 12.15 16.04 14.30
C THR A 55 13.40 15.57 13.55
N ARG A 56 13.84 14.32 13.78
CA ARG A 56 15.01 13.76 13.12
C ARG A 56 14.79 13.52 11.62
N ILE A 57 13.57 13.19 11.20
CA ILE A 57 13.21 13.08 9.78
C ILE A 57 13.30 14.46 9.11
N GLN A 58 12.82 15.52 9.76
CA GLN A 58 12.92 16.89 9.26
C GLN A 58 14.37 17.34 9.10
N GLU A 59 15.24 17.04 10.08
CA GLU A 59 16.68 17.29 9.98
C GLU A 59 17.31 16.55 8.80
N LEU A 60 16.97 15.27 8.64
CA LEU A 60 17.48 14.44 7.54
C LEU A 60 17.01 14.94 6.16
N LEU A 61 15.77 15.39 6.06
CA LEU A 61 15.24 16.00 4.84
C LEU A 61 16.02 17.27 4.48
N ARG A 62 16.27 18.16 5.44
CA ARG A 62 17.07 19.39 5.24
C ARG A 62 18.53 19.11 4.87
N ALA A 63 19.10 18.01 5.36
CA ALA A 63 20.45 17.58 5.00
C ALA A 63 20.53 16.95 3.60
N THR A 64 19.44 16.34 3.13
CA THR A 64 19.41 15.58 1.87
C THR A 64 18.89 16.40 0.68
N LEU A 65 17.89 17.24 0.91
CA LEU A 65 17.24 18.07 -0.09
C LEU A 65 17.68 19.51 0.05
N LYS A 66 17.85 20.19 -1.08
CA LYS A 66 18.28 21.59 -1.08
C LYS A 66 17.19 22.50 -0.51
N PRO A 67 17.53 23.56 0.25
CA PRO A 67 16.55 24.45 0.86
C PRO A 67 15.55 25.05 -0.14
N GLU A 68 15.99 25.42 -1.34
CA GLU A 68 15.13 25.97 -2.39
C GLU A 68 14.00 25.02 -2.80
N PHE A 69 14.26 23.71 -2.76
CA PHE A 69 13.27 22.69 -3.10
C PHE A 69 12.27 22.49 -1.96
N LEU A 70 12.77 22.40 -0.73
CA LEU A 70 11.91 22.26 0.46
C LEU A 70 10.97 23.46 0.62
N ASN A 71 11.44 24.66 0.29
CA ASN A 71 10.63 25.88 0.34
C ASN A 71 9.51 25.94 -0.71
N ARG A 72 9.43 24.96 -1.63
CA ARG A 72 8.36 24.80 -2.62
C ARG A 72 7.40 23.66 -2.33
N ILE A 73 7.59 22.98 -1.20
CA ILE A 73 6.69 21.92 -0.75
C ILE A 73 5.74 22.55 0.26
N ASP A 74 4.44 22.51 -0.04
CA ASP A 74 3.41 23.03 0.85
C ASP A 74 3.29 22.20 2.14
N GLU A 75 3.31 20.87 2.01
CA GLU A 75 3.12 19.94 3.13
C GLU A 75 4.03 18.71 3.01
N VAL A 76 4.64 18.32 4.13
CA VAL A 76 5.40 17.07 4.27
C VAL A 76 4.64 16.13 5.17
N VAL A 77 4.12 15.04 4.60
CA VAL A 77 3.41 14.00 5.33
C VAL A 77 4.35 12.84 5.65
N ILE A 78 4.48 12.51 6.94
CA ILE A 78 5.25 11.35 7.41
C ILE A 78 4.27 10.19 7.58
N PHE A 79 4.56 9.05 6.95
CA PHE A 79 3.74 7.85 7.07
C PHE A 79 4.25 6.99 8.23
N ASP A 80 3.36 6.69 9.17
CA ASP A 80 3.61 5.76 10.26
C ASP A 80 3.71 4.31 9.77
N GLN A 81 4.28 3.44 10.61
CA GLN A 81 4.20 2.01 10.39
C GLN A 81 2.75 1.55 10.44
N LEU A 82 2.44 0.50 9.68
CA LEU A 82 1.12 -0.11 9.70
C LEU A 82 0.93 -0.87 11.02
N GLU A 83 -0.14 -0.56 11.72
CA GLU A 83 -0.61 -1.34 12.85
C GLU A 83 -1.46 -2.53 12.38
N LYS A 84 -1.67 -3.50 13.28
CA LYS A 84 -2.55 -4.65 13.01
C LYS A 84 -3.93 -4.21 12.52
N SER A 85 -4.50 -3.17 13.11
CA SER A 85 -5.79 -2.59 12.71
C SER A 85 -5.79 -2.09 11.27
N ASN A 86 -4.69 -1.51 10.79
CA ASN A 86 -4.56 -1.09 9.39
C ASN A 86 -4.49 -2.31 8.45
N LEU A 87 -3.79 -3.36 8.86
CA LEU A 87 -3.68 -4.60 8.08
C LEU A 87 -5.03 -5.32 7.95
N GLU A 88 -5.84 -5.31 9.01
CA GLU A 88 -7.23 -5.81 8.98
C GLU A 88 -8.09 -5.04 7.99
N GLN A 89 -7.98 -3.71 7.94
CA GLN A 89 -8.68 -2.87 6.97
C GLN A 89 -8.21 -3.16 5.52
N ILE A 90 -6.90 -3.29 5.30
CA ILE A 90 -6.34 -3.65 3.99
C ILE A 90 -6.89 -5.00 3.53
N LEU A 91 -6.94 -5.99 4.43
CA LEU A 91 -7.51 -7.29 4.13
C LEU A 91 -9.00 -7.21 3.80
N SER A 92 -9.77 -6.37 4.53
CA SER A 92 -11.18 -6.12 4.22
C SER A 92 -11.35 -5.61 2.80
N ILE A 93 -10.54 -4.63 2.36
CA ILE A 93 -10.59 -4.10 0.99
C ILE A 93 -10.39 -5.21 -0.05
N TYR A 94 -9.51 -6.19 0.21
CA TYR A 94 -9.30 -7.31 -0.70
C TYR A 94 -10.47 -8.29 -0.72
N ILE A 95 -11.05 -8.59 0.46
CA ILE A 95 -12.24 -9.44 0.58
C ILE A 95 -13.43 -8.78 -0.11
N ASP A 96 -13.65 -7.49 0.09
CA ASP A 96 -14.76 -6.74 -0.51
C ASP A 96 -14.63 -6.72 -2.04
N LYS A 97 -13.42 -6.47 -2.56
CA LYS A 97 -13.16 -6.55 -4.02
C LYS A 97 -13.43 -7.95 -4.57
N LEU A 98 -13.05 -9.00 -3.84
CA LEU A 98 -13.34 -10.37 -4.24
C LEU A 98 -14.85 -10.65 -4.22
N ASN A 99 -15.56 -10.19 -3.19
CA ASN A 99 -17.01 -10.34 -3.09
C ASN A 99 -17.76 -9.62 -4.22
N VAL A 100 -17.28 -8.45 -4.65
CA VAL A 100 -17.82 -7.77 -5.84
C VAL A 100 -17.71 -8.66 -7.08
N GLN A 101 -16.58 -9.34 -7.27
CA GLN A 101 -16.37 -10.24 -8.41
C GLN A 101 -17.21 -11.52 -8.30
N LEU A 102 -17.31 -12.12 -7.11
CA LEU A 102 -18.09 -13.33 -6.88
C LEU A 102 -19.60 -13.10 -7.08
N LYS A 103 -20.07 -11.89 -6.78
CA LYS A 103 -21.48 -11.52 -6.94
C LYS A 103 -21.96 -11.60 -8.39
N GLU A 104 -21.07 -11.45 -9.38
CA GLU A 104 -21.41 -11.67 -10.80
C GLU A 104 -21.84 -13.12 -11.09
N ARG A 105 -21.56 -14.05 -10.18
CA ARG A 105 -21.92 -15.47 -10.25
C ARG A 105 -22.87 -15.89 -9.12
N ASP A 106 -23.54 -14.92 -8.48
CA ASP A 106 -24.39 -15.11 -7.31
C ASP A 106 -23.67 -15.77 -6.11
N LEU A 107 -22.34 -15.60 -6.03
CA LEU A 107 -21.53 -16.14 -4.94
C LEU A 107 -21.07 -15.03 -4.00
N SER A 108 -20.78 -15.42 -2.76
CA SER A 108 -20.13 -14.59 -1.76
C SER A 108 -19.18 -15.44 -0.92
N ILE A 109 -18.18 -14.79 -0.33
CA ILE A 109 -17.24 -15.42 0.58
C ILE A 109 -17.16 -14.67 1.91
N GLU A 110 -17.26 -15.44 2.99
CA GLU A 110 -16.94 -15.00 4.34
C GLU A 110 -15.61 -15.58 4.78
N VAL A 111 -14.76 -14.74 5.36
CA VAL A 111 -13.45 -15.15 5.87
C VAL A 111 -13.48 -15.13 7.40
N SER A 112 -13.17 -16.28 8.01
CA SER A 112 -13.13 -16.43 9.47
C SER A 112 -12.06 -15.55 10.11
N THR A 113 -12.21 -15.25 11.41
CA THR A 113 -11.19 -14.51 12.17
C THR A 113 -9.83 -15.22 12.14
N ALA A 114 -9.81 -16.55 12.32
CA ALA A 114 -8.57 -17.33 12.27
C ALA A 114 -7.88 -17.23 10.91
N ALA A 115 -8.64 -17.27 9.80
CA ALA A 115 -8.08 -17.07 8.47
C ALA A 115 -7.56 -15.64 8.27
N LYS A 116 -8.27 -14.62 8.77
CA LYS A 116 -7.81 -13.22 8.69
C LYS A 116 -6.50 -13.02 9.45
N ASP A 117 -6.42 -13.50 10.69
CA ASP A 117 -5.21 -13.40 11.52
C ASP A 117 -4.03 -14.06 10.82
N ARG A 118 -4.21 -15.26 10.27
CA ARG A 118 -3.15 -15.95 9.55
C ARG A 118 -2.71 -15.24 8.28
N LEU A 119 -3.65 -14.69 7.51
CA LEU A 119 -3.33 -13.92 6.29
C LEU A 119 -2.54 -12.65 6.61
N ILE A 120 -2.85 -11.99 7.73
CA ILE A 120 -2.11 -10.81 8.20
C ILE A 120 -0.70 -11.20 8.64
N GLU A 121 -0.56 -12.28 9.39
CA GLU A 121 0.75 -12.79 9.83
C GLU A 121 1.64 -13.16 8.63
N GLU A 122 1.10 -13.86 7.63
CA GLU A 122 1.86 -14.22 6.43
C GLU A 122 2.12 -13.03 5.48
N GLY A 123 1.26 -12.01 5.51
CA GLY A 123 1.26 -10.89 4.58
C GLY A 123 1.94 -9.62 5.09
N TYR A 124 2.31 -9.56 6.37
CA TYR A 124 3.02 -8.46 6.98
C TYR A 124 4.52 -8.72 7.04
N ASP A 125 5.29 -7.73 6.61
CA ASP A 125 6.74 -7.71 6.74
C ASP A 125 7.15 -6.38 7.40
N PRO A 126 7.95 -6.38 8.49
CA PRO A 126 8.36 -5.13 9.14
C PRO A 126 9.11 -4.15 8.24
N ASP A 127 9.91 -4.65 7.29
CA ASP A 127 10.71 -3.82 6.37
C ASP A 127 9.90 -3.38 5.13
N TYR A 128 8.96 -4.22 4.69
CA TYR A 128 8.17 -4.00 3.48
C TYR A 128 6.70 -3.64 3.71
N GLY A 129 6.26 -3.55 4.97
CA GLY A 129 4.88 -3.31 5.37
C GLY A 129 3.90 -4.34 4.79
N ALA A 130 2.74 -3.87 4.35
CA ALA A 130 1.69 -4.70 3.75
C ALA A 130 1.95 -5.10 2.28
N ARG A 131 3.11 -4.80 1.70
CA ARG A 131 3.40 -5.12 0.28
C ARG A 131 3.18 -6.61 -0.06
N PRO A 132 3.55 -7.58 0.81
CA PRO A 132 3.27 -8.99 0.55
C PRO A 132 1.79 -9.37 0.62
N MET A 133 0.96 -8.62 1.35
CA MET A 133 -0.46 -8.95 1.62
C MET A 133 -1.24 -9.30 0.36
N LYS A 134 -1.12 -8.50 -0.71
CA LYS A 134 -1.85 -8.76 -1.96
C LYS A 134 -1.50 -10.12 -2.55
N ARG A 135 -0.22 -10.49 -2.55
CA ARG A 135 0.27 -11.77 -3.09
C ARG A 135 -0.16 -12.94 -2.22
N VAL A 136 -0.10 -12.78 -0.90
CA VAL A 136 -0.58 -13.79 0.05
C VAL A 136 -2.07 -14.03 -0.14
N PHE A 137 -2.87 -12.96 -0.21
CA PHE A 137 -4.30 -13.04 -0.45
C PHE A 137 -4.63 -13.74 -1.78
N GLN A 138 -3.95 -13.36 -2.87
CA GLN A 138 -4.11 -14.01 -4.17
C GLN A 138 -3.87 -15.52 -4.08
N LYS A 139 -2.71 -15.94 -3.55
CA LYS A 139 -2.33 -17.35 -3.50
C LYS A 139 -3.14 -18.19 -2.52
N ARG A 140 -3.40 -17.65 -1.33
CA ARG A 140 -4.05 -18.40 -0.25
C ARG A 140 -5.57 -18.42 -0.38
N VAL A 141 -6.15 -17.38 -0.98
CA VAL A 141 -7.60 -17.20 -1.09
C VAL A 141 -8.07 -17.36 -2.52
N GLN A 142 -7.65 -16.47 -3.44
CA GLN A 142 -8.21 -16.43 -4.79
C GLN A 142 -7.88 -17.70 -5.60
N ASP A 143 -6.62 -18.13 -5.60
CA ASP A 143 -6.19 -19.32 -6.34
C ASP A 143 -6.86 -20.58 -5.79
N LYS A 144 -6.94 -20.72 -4.45
CA LYS A 144 -7.66 -21.82 -3.81
C LYS A 144 -9.13 -21.80 -4.18
N LEU A 145 -9.78 -20.65 -4.09
CA LEU A 145 -11.19 -20.50 -4.44
C LEU A 145 -11.44 -20.86 -5.90
N ALA A 146 -10.59 -20.41 -6.83
CA ALA A 146 -10.70 -20.73 -8.25
C ALA A 146 -10.64 -22.24 -8.49
N LEU A 147 -9.73 -22.96 -7.83
CA LEU A 147 -9.63 -24.41 -7.95
C LEU A 147 -10.90 -25.12 -7.45
N VAL A 148 -11.47 -24.69 -6.33
CA VAL A 148 -12.71 -25.31 -5.81
C VAL A 148 -13.92 -24.94 -6.67
N LEU A 149 -13.98 -23.73 -7.23
CA LEU A 149 -15.04 -23.35 -8.17
C LEU A 149 -14.99 -24.19 -9.45
N LEU A 150 -13.79 -24.51 -9.94
CA LEU A 150 -13.60 -25.37 -11.11
C LEU A 150 -13.96 -26.84 -10.85
N SER A 151 -13.78 -27.33 -9.62
CA SER A 151 -14.15 -28.71 -9.27
C SER A 151 -15.67 -28.91 -9.08
N GLY A 152 -16.46 -27.83 -9.13
CA GLY A 152 -17.93 -27.89 -9.09
C GLY A 152 -18.50 -28.30 -7.73
N GLY A 153 -17.72 -28.20 -6.65
CA GLY A 153 -18.02 -28.80 -5.35
C GLY A 153 -19.03 -28.06 -4.46
N PHE A 154 -19.67 -26.98 -4.90
CA PHE A 154 -20.47 -26.12 -4.01
C PHE A 154 -21.98 -26.29 -4.20
N LYS A 155 -22.68 -26.44 -3.08
CA LYS A 155 -24.16 -26.43 -3.00
C LYS A 155 -24.71 -25.09 -2.48
N SER A 156 -23.85 -24.21 -1.98
CA SER A 156 -24.19 -22.95 -1.31
C SER A 156 -23.69 -21.76 -2.12
N HIS A 157 -24.45 -20.66 -2.06
CA HIS A 157 -24.09 -19.35 -2.60
C HIS A 157 -23.18 -18.55 -1.65
N LEU A 158 -23.12 -18.96 -0.37
CA LEU A 158 -22.20 -18.45 0.63
C LEU A 158 -21.09 -19.47 0.87
N LEU A 159 -19.87 -19.08 0.56
CA LEU A 159 -18.65 -19.85 0.78
C LEU A 159 -17.97 -19.35 2.04
N LYS A 160 -17.36 -20.26 2.81
CA LYS A 160 -16.62 -19.90 4.01
C LYS A 160 -15.16 -20.28 3.88
N LEU A 161 -14.26 -19.31 4.00
CA LEU A 161 -12.83 -19.55 4.15
C LEU A 161 -12.48 -19.60 5.64
N ASP A 162 -11.88 -20.71 6.05
CA ASP A 162 -11.32 -20.89 7.39
C ASP A 162 -9.85 -21.29 7.33
N PHE A 163 -9.16 -21.22 8.47
CA PHE A 163 -7.79 -21.69 8.63
C PHE A 163 -7.76 -22.79 9.68
N ASP A 164 -7.28 -23.98 9.29
CA ASP A 164 -7.07 -25.09 10.20
C ASP A 164 -5.64 -25.03 10.78
N PRO A 165 -5.48 -24.73 12.08
CA PRO A 165 -4.16 -24.64 12.71
C PRO A 165 -3.46 -25.99 12.84
N LYS A 166 -4.16 -27.12 12.73
CA LYS A 166 -3.53 -28.46 12.82
C LYS A 166 -2.85 -28.87 11.52
N THR A 167 -3.46 -28.51 10.40
CA THR A 167 -2.96 -28.85 9.06
C THR A 167 -2.18 -27.69 8.42
N GLU A 168 -2.21 -26.51 9.03
CA GLU A 168 -1.67 -25.25 8.50
C GLU A 168 -2.23 -24.90 7.11
N GLN A 169 -3.50 -25.24 6.88
CA GLN A 169 -4.14 -25.04 5.58
C GLN A 169 -5.40 -24.19 5.68
N PHE A 170 -5.55 -23.32 4.68
CA PHE A 170 -6.82 -22.67 4.39
C PHE A 170 -7.80 -23.66 3.76
N VAL A 171 -9.02 -23.73 4.31
CA VAL A 171 -10.08 -24.62 3.86
C VAL A 171 -11.27 -23.77 3.41
N VAL A 172 -11.86 -24.14 2.27
CA VAL A 172 -13.09 -23.53 1.76
C VAL A 172 -14.22 -24.53 1.93
N SER A 173 -15.33 -24.13 2.56
CA SER A 173 -16.55 -24.91 2.69
C SER A 173 -17.79 -24.21 2.16
#